data_AF-A0A7Y2H4I3-F1
#
_entry.id   AF-A0A7Y2H4I3-F1
#
_cell.length_a   1.000
_cell.length_b   1.000
_cell.length_c   1.000
_cell.angle_alpha   90.00
_cell.angle_beta   90.00
_cell.angle_gamma   90.00
#
_symmetry.space_group_name_H-M   'P 1'
#
loop_
_entity.id
_entity.type
_entity.pdbx_description
1 polymer ?
#
loop_
_entity_poly.entity_id
_entity_poly.type
_entity_poly.pdbx_seq_one_letter_code
_entity_poly.pdbx_strand_id
1 'polypeptide(L)'
;MRSIIGSFLAILIFVSCNDKTTPELRTGPWHATLEVQDGRQLPFSFELFKGEKGYGIKVYNAGEEIVVDEIETIKDSITIKMPAFDGYIAGNYEGEQIRGNFIKEELERSQAFIAEYGDQPRFRVNEAPAFDVNGTWEASFGKDSTDMYPAKGIFSQKGTKVTGTFRTTTGDYRYLEGVVRGDSLLLSTFDG
;
A
#
# COMPACT_ATOMS: atom_id res chain seq x y z
N MET A 1 33.78 74.02 16.47
CA MET A 1 32.48 73.42 16.86
C MET A 1 31.93 72.66 15.66
N ARG A 2 31.52 71.40 15.89
CA ARG A 2 30.60 70.55 15.06
C ARG A 2 31.15 70.08 13.70
N SER A 3 31.70 68.86 13.57
CA SER A 3 31.07 67.52 13.47
C SER A 3 30.10 67.38 12.29
N ILE A 4 30.27 66.36 11.43
CA ILE A 4 29.27 65.30 11.15
C ILE A 4 29.76 64.38 9.99
N ILE A 5 30.25 63.18 10.32
CA ILE A 5 29.63 61.84 10.16
C ILE A 5 29.89 61.21 8.78
N GLY A 6 30.81 60.25 8.76
CA GLY A 6 31.02 59.32 7.66
C GLY A 6 29.90 58.27 7.61
N SER A 7 29.36 58.06 6.42
CA SER A 7 28.28 57.11 6.17
C SER A 7 28.86 55.72 5.88
N PHE A 8 28.85 54.84 6.88
CA PHE A 8 29.20 53.43 6.74
C PHE A 8 27.94 52.67 6.27
N LEU A 9 27.84 52.38 4.97
CA LEU A 9 26.74 51.60 4.41
C LEU A 9 27.02 50.11 4.62
N ALA A 10 26.50 49.56 5.71
CA ALA A 10 26.52 48.12 5.98
C ALA A 10 25.46 47.42 5.12
N ILE A 11 25.92 46.63 4.14
CA ILE A 11 25.07 45.71 3.36
C ILE A 11 24.76 44.51 4.27
N LEU A 12 23.53 44.49 4.82
CA LEU A 12 22.95 43.34 5.47
C LEU A 12 22.53 42.32 4.40
N ILE A 13 23.35 41.28 4.23
CA ILE A 13 23.00 40.11 3.44
C ILE A 13 22.01 39.30 4.29
N PHE A 14 20.71 39.46 4.03
CA PHE A 14 19.68 38.58 4.57
C PHE A 14 19.83 37.19 3.93
N VAL A 15 20.60 36.33 4.60
CA VAL A 15 20.56 34.89 4.34
C VAL A 15 19.21 34.39 4.85
N SER A 16 18.22 34.36 3.96
CA SER A 16 16.96 33.65 4.19
C SER A 16 17.28 32.16 4.17
N CYS A 17 17.54 31.59 5.35
CA CYS A 17 17.57 30.15 5.53
C CYS A 17 16.13 29.66 5.44
N ASN A 18 15.73 29.20 4.26
CA ASN A 18 14.45 28.54 4.08
C ASN A 18 14.59 27.17 4.75
N ASP A 19 14.24 27.08 6.04
CA ASP A 19 14.11 25.82 6.75
C ASP A 19 13.00 25.01 6.07
N LYS A 20 13.39 24.22 5.07
CA LYS A 20 12.52 23.21 4.50
C LYS A 20 12.28 22.20 5.62
N THR A 21 11.16 22.34 6.33
CA THR A 21 10.65 21.34 7.25
C THR A 21 10.68 20.00 6.54
N THR A 22 11.47 19.06 7.07
CA THR A 22 11.46 17.68 6.59
C THR A 22 10.02 17.18 6.68
N PRO A 23 9.41 16.72 5.57
CA PRO A 23 8.08 16.13 5.67
C PRO A 23 8.12 14.98 6.68
N GLU A 24 7.09 14.87 7.52
CA GLU A 24 6.97 13.82 8.52
C GLU A 24 5.89 12.84 8.07
N LEU A 25 6.20 11.53 8.09
CA LEU A 25 5.23 10.48 7.83
C LEU A 25 4.19 10.43 8.94
N ARG A 26 2.92 10.49 8.55
CA ARG A 26 1.81 10.36 9.47
C ARG A 26 1.62 8.92 9.92
N THR A 27 1.61 8.74 11.24
CA THR A 27 1.22 7.46 11.86
C THR A 27 -0.30 7.28 11.85
N GLY A 28 -0.75 6.03 11.79
CA GLY A 28 -2.15 5.65 11.71
C GLY A 28 -2.47 4.87 10.43
N PRO A 29 -3.76 4.79 10.06
CA PRO A 29 -4.22 3.96 8.93
C PRO A 29 -3.87 4.59 7.59
N TRP A 30 -3.56 3.73 6.63
CA TRP A 30 -3.32 4.06 5.23
C TRP A 30 -4.06 3.08 4.32
N HIS A 31 -4.61 3.60 3.23
CA HIS A 31 -5.13 2.81 2.11
C HIS A 31 -4.16 2.89 0.96
N ALA A 32 -3.74 1.73 0.44
CA ALA A 32 -2.77 1.60 -0.62
C ALA A 32 -3.35 0.90 -1.84
N THR A 33 -2.78 1.19 -3.00
CA THR A 33 -3.07 0.52 -4.27
C THR A 33 -1.79 0.21 -5.02
N LEU A 34 -1.73 -1.00 -5.60
CA LEU A 34 -0.74 -1.38 -6.61
C LEU A 34 -1.39 -1.51 -7.98
N GLU A 35 -0.76 -0.96 -9.00
CA GLU A 35 -1.15 -1.23 -10.38
C GLU A 35 -0.68 -2.63 -10.80
N VAL A 36 -1.63 -3.51 -11.11
CA VAL A 36 -1.39 -4.85 -11.64
C VAL A 36 -1.75 -4.91 -13.13
N GLN A 37 -1.76 -6.10 -13.72
CA GLN A 37 -2.05 -6.30 -15.14
C GLN A 37 -3.39 -5.63 -15.54
N ASP A 38 -3.44 -5.18 -16.80
CA ASP A 38 -4.60 -4.54 -17.43
C ASP A 38 -5.06 -3.24 -16.74
N GLY A 39 -4.15 -2.53 -16.08
CA GLY A 39 -4.44 -1.26 -15.39
C GLY A 39 -5.36 -1.43 -14.18
N ARG A 40 -5.50 -2.66 -13.67
CA ARG A 40 -6.30 -2.93 -12.48
C ARG A 40 -5.52 -2.51 -11.23
N GLN A 41 -6.26 -2.11 -10.21
CA GLN A 41 -5.69 -1.75 -8.91
C GLN A 41 -5.90 -2.89 -7.92
N LEU A 42 -4.84 -3.28 -7.23
CA LEU A 42 -4.87 -4.18 -6.09
C LEU A 42 -4.84 -3.33 -4.80
N PRO A 43 -5.97 -3.15 -4.11
CA PRO A 43 -5.99 -2.35 -2.90
C PRO A 43 -5.57 -3.18 -1.67
N PHE A 44 -4.93 -2.52 -0.72
CA PHE A 44 -4.67 -3.06 0.61
C PHE A 44 -4.59 -1.97 1.66
N SER A 45 -4.65 -2.36 2.93
CA SER A 45 -4.62 -1.43 4.06
C SER A 45 -3.42 -1.77 4.93
N PHE A 46 -2.78 -0.74 5.46
CA PHE A 46 -1.75 -0.89 6.48
C PHE A 46 -1.85 0.19 7.55
N GLU A 47 -1.36 -0.11 8.75
CA GLU A 47 -1.16 0.89 9.80
C GLU A 47 0.32 1.25 9.89
N LEU A 48 0.64 2.53 9.75
CA LEU A 48 2.00 3.06 9.95
C LEU A 48 2.17 3.45 11.41
N PHE A 49 3.20 2.94 12.06
CA PHE A 49 3.52 3.24 13.45
C PHE A 49 4.98 3.65 13.60
N LYS A 50 5.31 4.26 14.75
CA LYS A 50 6.69 4.63 15.12
C LYS A 50 7.08 3.85 16.36
N GLY A 51 8.03 2.94 16.21
CA GLY A 51 8.61 2.14 17.29
C GLY A 51 9.97 2.68 17.73
N GLU A 52 10.66 1.91 18.57
CA GLU A 52 12.00 2.28 19.08
C GLU A 52 13.07 2.36 17.98
N LYS A 53 12.92 1.55 16.92
CA LYS A 53 13.87 1.46 15.80
C LYS A 53 13.54 2.38 14.62
N GLY A 54 12.48 3.18 14.71
CA GLY A 54 12.00 4.02 13.61
C GLY A 54 10.57 3.67 13.20
N TYR A 55 10.25 3.88 11.92
CA TYR A 55 8.92 3.56 11.39
C TYR A 55 8.75 2.06 11.17
N GLY A 56 7.52 1.59 11.30
CA GLY A 56 7.09 0.26 10.90
C GLY A 56 5.69 0.32 10.30
N ILE A 57 5.31 -0.73 9.56
CA ILE A 57 3.93 -0.92 9.08
C ILE A 57 3.36 -2.27 9.49
N LYS A 58 2.05 -2.30 9.68
CA LYS A 58 1.26 -3.52 9.82
C LYS A 58 0.35 -3.64 8.62
N VAL A 59 0.63 -4.57 7.71
CA VAL A 59 -0.25 -4.86 6.58
C VAL A 59 -1.32 -5.85 7.02
N TYR A 60 -2.57 -5.59 6.66
CA TYR A 60 -3.70 -6.43 7.03
C TYR A 60 -4.20 -7.24 5.83
N ASN A 61 -4.41 -8.55 6.02
CA ASN A 61 -5.01 -9.45 5.03
C ASN A 61 -6.04 -10.36 5.72
N ALA A 62 -7.31 -9.93 5.76
CA ALA A 62 -8.37 -10.62 6.49
C ALA A 62 -7.99 -10.95 7.95
N GLY A 63 -7.58 -12.20 8.23
CA GLY A 63 -7.15 -12.65 9.56
C GLY A 63 -5.65 -12.60 9.82
N GLU A 64 -4.84 -12.18 8.83
CA GLU A 64 -3.39 -12.08 8.92
C GLU A 64 -2.94 -10.63 9.10
N GLU A 65 -1.95 -10.44 9.97
CA GLU A 65 -1.21 -9.20 10.17
C GLU A 65 0.26 -9.46 9.83
N ILE A 66 0.81 -8.69 8.90
CA ILE A 66 2.23 -8.77 8.50
C ILE A 66 2.92 -7.52 9.03
N VAL A 67 3.85 -7.71 9.95
CA VAL A 67 4.67 -6.62 10.49
C VAL A 67 5.90 -6.44 9.61
N VAL A 68 6.15 -5.20 9.21
CA VAL A 68 7.34 -4.80 8.46
C VAL A 68 8.04 -3.69 9.25
N ASP A 69 9.28 -3.95 9.64
CA ASP A 69 10.10 -3.06 10.47
C ASP A 69 11.40 -2.60 9.77
N GLU A 70 11.66 -3.06 8.55
CA GLU A 70 12.75 -2.58 7.69
C GLU A 70 12.24 -1.42 6.82
N ILE A 71 12.17 -0.23 7.44
CA ILE A 71 11.75 1.02 6.79
C ILE A 71 12.85 2.08 6.92
N GLU A 72 13.28 2.61 5.78
CA GLU A 72 14.26 3.69 5.70
C GLU A 72 13.62 4.97 5.15
N THR A 73 13.94 6.11 5.76
CA THR A 73 13.49 7.42 5.28
C THR A 73 14.66 8.38 5.16
N ILE A 74 14.80 9.00 3.98
CA ILE A 74 15.83 10.03 3.72
C ILE A 74 15.11 11.24 3.13
N LYS A 75 15.02 12.33 3.89
CA LYS A 75 14.18 13.50 3.55
C LYS A 75 12.73 13.04 3.29
N ASP A 76 12.23 13.24 2.09
CA ASP A 76 10.90 12.86 1.60
C ASP A 76 10.87 11.48 0.94
N SER A 77 12.01 10.78 0.84
CA SER A 77 12.06 9.42 0.28
C SER A 77 11.81 8.37 1.37
N ILE A 78 11.12 7.29 0.99
CA ILE A 78 10.81 6.13 1.83
C ILE A 78 11.11 4.84 1.07
N THR A 79 11.74 3.89 1.75
CA THR A 79 11.92 2.50 1.31
C THR A 79 11.35 1.57 2.36
N ILE A 80 10.49 0.63 1.96
CA ILE A 80 9.86 -0.37 2.83
C ILE A 80 10.20 -1.76 2.27
N LYS A 81 11.03 -2.54 2.97
CA LYS A 81 11.46 -3.86 2.49
C LYS A 81 10.61 -4.97 3.09
N MET A 82 10.04 -5.82 2.23
CA MET A 82 9.11 -6.88 2.66
C MET A 82 9.87 -8.06 3.30
N PRO A 83 9.29 -8.75 4.31
CA PRO A 83 10.02 -9.75 5.08
C PRO A 83 10.09 -11.14 4.43
N ALA A 84 9.08 -11.54 3.65
CA ALA A 84 8.93 -12.91 3.16
C ALA A 84 9.10 -13.06 1.64
N PHE A 85 9.17 -11.96 0.92
CA PHE A 85 9.25 -11.90 -0.54
C PHE A 85 10.27 -10.83 -0.90
N ASP A 86 11.13 -11.09 -1.90
CA ASP A 86 12.22 -10.21 -2.34
C ASP A 86 11.73 -8.96 -3.08
N GLY A 87 10.70 -8.31 -2.54
CA GLY A 87 10.11 -7.07 -3.01
C GLY A 87 10.27 -5.94 -2.00
N TYR A 88 10.33 -4.71 -2.49
CA TYR A 88 10.32 -3.52 -1.67
C TYR A 88 9.49 -2.41 -2.31
N ILE A 89 8.94 -1.54 -1.48
CA ILE A 89 8.31 -0.29 -1.92
C ILE A 89 9.36 0.80 -1.83
N ALA A 90 9.59 1.53 -2.92
CA ALA A 90 10.43 2.73 -2.93
C ALA A 90 9.64 3.91 -3.51
N GLY A 91 9.64 5.04 -2.82
CA GLY A 91 8.88 6.20 -3.23
C GLY A 91 9.20 7.47 -2.46
N ASN A 92 8.36 8.48 -2.67
CA ASN A 92 8.38 9.74 -1.94
C ASN A 92 7.05 9.94 -1.22
N TYR A 93 7.09 10.67 -0.11
CA TYR A 93 5.90 11.02 0.65
C TYR A 93 5.76 12.54 0.80
N GLU A 94 4.54 13.03 0.64
CA GLU A 94 4.19 14.44 0.78
C GLU A 94 2.83 14.54 1.48
N GLY A 95 2.83 15.12 2.69
CA GLY A 95 1.63 15.29 3.50
C GLY A 95 0.95 13.95 3.85
N GLU A 96 -0.16 13.68 3.18
CA GLU A 96 -1.03 12.52 3.40
C GLU A 96 -0.93 11.48 2.27
N GLN A 97 0.10 11.56 1.42
CA GLN A 97 0.28 10.66 0.29
C GLN A 97 1.69 10.08 0.23
N ILE A 98 1.78 8.81 -0.17
CA ILE A 98 3.02 8.15 -0.59
C ILE A 98 2.85 7.73 -2.05
N ARG A 99 3.83 8.04 -2.89
CA ARG A 99 3.86 7.65 -4.30
C ARG A 99 5.19 7.03 -4.64
N GLY A 100 5.16 5.91 -5.33
CA GLY A 100 6.38 5.20 -5.67
C GLY A 100 6.09 3.96 -6.51
N ASN A 101 6.95 2.97 -6.35
CA ASN A 101 6.77 1.67 -6.97
C ASN A 101 7.03 0.56 -5.95
N PHE A 102 6.31 -0.54 -6.11
CA PHE A 102 6.68 -1.82 -5.56
C PHE A 102 7.54 -2.56 -6.60
N ILE A 103 8.74 -2.96 -6.20
CA ILE A 103 9.81 -3.42 -7.08
C ILE A 103 10.21 -4.83 -6.65
N LYS A 104 10.29 -5.75 -7.61
CA LYS A 104 10.85 -7.10 -7.47
C LYS A 104 11.98 -7.25 -8.48
N GLU A 105 13.22 -7.06 -8.02
CA GLU A 105 14.39 -6.98 -8.88
C GLU A 105 14.65 -8.27 -9.66
N GLU A 106 14.54 -9.42 -8.99
CA GLU A 106 14.76 -10.73 -9.61
C GLU A 106 13.78 -11.05 -10.76
N LEU A 107 12.62 -10.39 -10.76
CA LEU A 107 11.59 -10.56 -11.78
C LEU A 107 11.54 -9.39 -12.78
N GLU A 108 12.48 -8.45 -12.68
CA GLU A 108 12.51 -7.20 -13.47
C GLU A 108 11.15 -6.47 -13.47
N ARG A 109 10.43 -6.55 -12.35
CA ARG A 109 9.05 -6.06 -12.23
C ARG A 109 8.98 -4.85 -11.33
N SER A 110 8.34 -3.79 -11.84
CA SER A 110 8.06 -2.57 -11.10
C SER A 110 6.59 -2.19 -11.31
N GLN A 111 5.88 -1.91 -10.22
CA GLN A 111 4.45 -1.63 -10.21
C GLN A 111 4.17 -0.33 -9.47
N ALA A 112 3.38 0.56 -10.08
CA ALA A 112 3.02 1.82 -9.46
C ALA A 112 2.33 1.57 -8.10
N PHE A 113 2.84 2.25 -7.07
CA PHE A 113 2.35 2.21 -5.71
C PHE A 113 1.87 3.59 -5.29
N ILE A 114 0.66 3.66 -4.75
CA ILE A 114 0.09 4.87 -4.16
C ILE A 114 -0.50 4.48 -2.81
N ALA A 115 -0.25 5.28 -1.78
CA ALA A 115 -0.97 5.20 -0.50
C ALA A 115 -1.49 6.56 -0.07
N GLU A 116 -2.70 6.57 0.50
CA GLU A 116 -3.37 7.74 1.05
C GLU A 116 -3.65 7.52 2.54
N TYR A 117 -3.38 8.54 3.34
CA TYR A 117 -3.64 8.53 4.77
C TYR A 117 -5.15 8.51 5.06
N GLY A 118 -5.53 7.75 6.07
CA GLY A 118 -6.88 7.69 6.59
C GLY A 118 -7.49 6.28 6.54
N ASP A 119 -8.47 6.08 7.42
CA ASP A 119 -9.27 4.85 7.42
C ASP A 119 -10.26 4.89 6.26
N GLN A 120 -10.01 4.05 5.26
CA GLN A 120 -10.85 3.90 4.08
C GLN A 120 -11.16 2.42 3.85
N PRO A 121 -12.36 2.08 3.34
CA PRO A 121 -12.66 0.71 2.98
C PRO A 121 -11.73 0.23 1.85
N ARG A 122 -11.15 -0.97 2.01
CA ARG A 122 -10.31 -1.63 0.99
C ARG A 122 -10.93 -1.57 -0.41
N PHE A 123 -12.23 -1.87 -0.49
CA PHE A 123 -13.03 -1.74 -1.70
C PHE A 123 -14.24 -0.84 -1.44
N ARG A 124 -14.50 0.09 -2.36
CA ARG A 124 -15.75 0.88 -2.35
C ARG A 124 -16.92 0.01 -2.80
N VAL A 125 -17.95 -0.03 -1.97
CA VAL A 125 -19.21 -0.74 -2.23
C VAL A 125 -20.32 0.28 -2.43
N ASN A 126 -20.87 0.33 -3.64
CA ASN A 126 -21.98 1.21 -4.03
C ASN A 126 -23.22 0.42 -4.48
N GLU A 127 -23.16 -0.90 -4.44
CA GLU A 127 -24.22 -1.80 -4.88
C GLU A 127 -24.31 -3.00 -3.93
N ALA A 128 -25.53 -3.42 -3.59
CA ALA A 128 -25.75 -4.58 -2.76
C ALA A 128 -25.30 -5.87 -3.46
N PRO A 129 -24.91 -6.93 -2.73
CA PRO A 129 -24.55 -8.21 -3.33
C PRO A 129 -25.73 -8.80 -4.11
N ALA A 130 -25.53 -9.14 -5.39
CA ALA A 130 -26.53 -9.86 -6.20
C ALA A 130 -26.57 -11.36 -5.89
N PHE A 131 -25.53 -11.88 -5.23
CA PHE A 131 -25.39 -13.27 -4.83
C PHE A 131 -24.63 -13.41 -3.51
N ASP A 132 -24.78 -14.59 -2.91
CA ASP A 132 -24.01 -15.03 -1.75
C ASP A 132 -22.90 -16.00 -2.24
N VAL A 133 -21.64 -15.69 -1.93
CA VAL A 133 -20.48 -16.51 -2.29
C VAL A 133 -20.06 -17.50 -1.19
N ASN A 134 -20.78 -17.60 -0.07
CA ASN A 134 -20.49 -18.55 0.99
C ASN A 134 -20.35 -19.99 0.44
N GLY A 135 -19.24 -20.64 0.77
CA GLY A 135 -19.02 -22.05 0.46
C GLY A 135 -17.72 -22.34 -0.29
N THR A 136 -17.70 -23.51 -0.94
CA THR A 136 -16.57 -23.99 -1.74
C THR A 136 -16.98 -24.08 -3.20
N TRP A 137 -16.17 -23.50 -4.07
CA TRP A 137 -16.41 -23.34 -5.50
C TRP A 137 -15.30 -24.00 -6.31
N GLU A 138 -15.68 -24.63 -7.42
CA GLU A 138 -14.72 -24.98 -8.46
C GLU A 138 -14.26 -23.71 -9.18
N ALA A 139 -12.95 -23.56 -9.33
CA ALA A 139 -12.33 -22.43 -10.01
C ALA A 139 -11.25 -22.92 -10.98
N SER A 140 -10.94 -22.10 -11.98
CA SER A 140 -9.81 -22.36 -12.88
C SER A 140 -9.15 -21.03 -13.22
N PHE A 141 -7.82 -20.99 -13.09
CA PHE A 141 -7.01 -19.85 -13.47
C PHE A 141 -6.45 -20.05 -14.88
N GLY A 142 -6.17 -18.95 -15.60
CA GLY A 142 -5.66 -19.03 -16.97
C GLY A 142 -6.70 -19.61 -17.94
N LYS A 143 -8.00 -19.31 -17.71
CA LYS A 143 -9.05 -19.74 -18.63
C LYS A 143 -8.69 -19.28 -20.05
N ASP A 144 -8.80 -20.21 -21.01
CA ASP A 144 -8.44 -20.01 -22.42
C ASP A 144 -6.93 -19.83 -22.69
N SER A 145 -6.06 -20.17 -21.74
CA SER A 145 -4.60 -20.26 -21.93
C SER A 145 -4.08 -21.70 -21.84
N THR A 146 -2.87 -21.94 -22.36
CA THR A 146 -2.17 -23.23 -22.22
C THR A 146 -1.77 -23.54 -20.78
N ASP A 147 -1.75 -22.52 -19.93
CA ASP A 147 -1.32 -22.58 -18.53
C ASP A 147 -2.53 -22.67 -17.58
N MET A 148 -3.67 -23.18 -18.07
CA MET A 148 -4.86 -23.34 -17.25
C MET A 148 -4.63 -24.36 -16.14
N TYR A 149 -5.02 -24.03 -14.91
CA TYR A 149 -4.96 -24.97 -13.79
C TYR A 149 -6.18 -24.87 -12.87
N PRO A 150 -6.60 -25.99 -12.26
CA PRO A 150 -7.75 -26.03 -11.38
C PRO A 150 -7.43 -25.45 -10.00
N ALA A 151 -8.44 -24.88 -9.37
CA ALA A 151 -8.40 -24.42 -8.00
C ALA A 151 -9.76 -24.63 -7.31
N LYS A 152 -9.76 -24.52 -5.97
CA LYS A 152 -10.97 -24.46 -5.14
C LYS A 152 -11.04 -23.11 -4.46
N GLY A 153 -12.03 -22.30 -4.78
CA GLY A 153 -12.34 -21.08 -4.05
C GLY A 153 -13.10 -21.41 -2.77
N ILE A 154 -12.64 -20.96 -1.61
CA ILE A 154 -13.31 -21.20 -0.32
C ILE A 154 -13.58 -19.83 0.28
N PHE A 155 -14.85 -19.45 0.40
CA PHE A 155 -15.26 -18.11 0.79
C PHE A 155 -16.27 -18.12 1.95
N SER A 156 -16.13 -17.10 2.79
CA SER A 156 -17.09 -16.74 3.84
C SER A 156 -17.53 -15.30 3.59
N GLN A 157 -18.83 -15.07 3.48
CA GLN A 157 -19.44 -13.76 3.25
C GLN A 157 -20.31 -13.34 4.43
N LYS A 158 -20.14 -12.10 4.88
CA LYS A 158 -21.01 -11.43 5.86
C LYS A 158 -21.42 -10.06 5.34
N GLY A 159 -22.67 -9.93 4.90
CA GLY A 159 -23.14 -8.74 4.20
C GLY A 159 -22.38 -8.59 2.88
N THR A 160 -21.70 -7.47 2.69
CA THR A 160 -20.84 -7.24 1.51
C THR A 160 -19.42 -7.76 1.70
N LYS A 161 -18.93 -7.94 2.93
CA LYS A 161 -17.55 -8.36 3.21
C LYS A 161 -17.36 -9.84 2.93
N VAL A 162 -16.27 -10.17 2.24
CA VAL A 162 -15.84 -11.54 1.93
C VAL A 162 -14.43 -11.76 2.44
N THR A 163 -14.19 -12.93 3.00
CA THR A 163 -12.84 -13.45 3.26
C THR A 163 -12.72 -14.85 2.68
N GLY A 164 -11.53 -15.25 2.25
CA GLY A 164 -11.35 -16.61 1.76
C GLY A 164 -9.98 -16.88 1.18
N THR A 165 -9.89 -17.93 0.37
CA THR A 165 -8.66 -18.34 -0.30
C THR A 165 -8.99 -19.10 -1.58
N PHE A 166 -7.98 -19.26 -2.44
CA PHE A 166 -7.97 -20.27 -3.49
C PHE A 166 -6.97 -21.35 -3.13
N ARG A 167 -7.39 -22.61 -3.14
CA ARG A 167 -6.50 -23.76 -2.99
C ARG A 167 -6.22 -24.39 -4.34
N THR A 168 -4.95 -24.49 -4.71
CA THR A 168 -4.48 -25.19 -5.90
C THR A 168 -3.93 -26.57 -5.52
N THR A 169 -3.35 -27.28 -6.49
CA THR A 169 -2.62 -28.52 -6.24
C THR A 169 -1.27 -28.31 -5.54
N THR A 170 -0.71 -27.10 -5.62
CA THR A 170 0.64 -26.76 -5.13
C THR A 170 0.63 -25.95 -3.84
N GLY A 171 -0.51 -25.41 -3.43
CA GLY A 171 -0.62 -24.59 -2.23
C GLY A 171 -1.95 -23.86 -2.17
N ASP A 172 -1.98 -22.77 -1.43
CA ASP A 172 -3.12 -21.86 -1.41
C ASP A 172 -2.68 -20.40 -1.58
N TYR A 173 -3.65 -19.54 -1.82
CA TYR A 173 -3.47 -18.10 -2.04
C TYR A 173 -3.56 -17.31 -0.71
N ARG A 174 -3.38 -17.99 0.43
CA ARG A 174 -3.44 -17.42 1.78
C ARG A 174 -4.72 -16.63 2.05
N TYR A 175 -4.62 -15.50 2.73
CA TYR A 175 -5.75 -14.76 3.31
C TYR A 175 -6.23 -13.65 2.37
N LEU A 176 -7.28 -13.92 1.59
CA LEU A 176 -7.92 -12.91 0.76
C LEU A 176 -8.98 -12.15 1.56
N GLU A 177 -8.97 -10.83 1.45
CA GLU A 177 -10.05 -9.95 1.91
C GLU A 177 -10.69 -9.24 0.72
N GLY A 178 -12.01 -9.08 0.77
CA GLY A 178 -12.69 -8.34 -0.26
C GLY A 178 -14.19 -8.16 -0.03
N VAL A 179 -14.91 -7.96 -1.13
CA VAL A 179 -16.35 -7.66 -1.11
C VAL A 179 -17.08 -8.29 -2.29
N VAL A 180 -18.38 -8.55 -2.11
CA VAL A 180 -19.33 -8.67 -3.23
C VAL A 180 -19.98 -7.30 -3.46
N ARG A 181 -19.93 -6.84 -4.71
CA ARG A 181 -20.53 -5.59 -5.17
C ARG A 181 -21.32 -5.87 -6.45
N GLY A 182 -22.64 -5.83 -6.37
CA GLY A 182 -23.49 -6.24 -7.48
C GLY A 182 -23.20 -7.69 -7.85
N ASP A 183 -22.84 -7.91 -9.11
CA ASP A 183 -22.52 -9.20 -9.70
C ASP A 183 -21.01 -9.57 -9.62
N SER A 184 -20.22 -8.80 -8.88
CA SER A 184 -18.76 -8.91 -8.89
C SER A 184 -18.21 -9.28 -7.51
N LEU A 185 -17.36 -10.30 -7.47
CA LEU A 185 -16.51 -10.65 -6.32
C LEU A 185 -15.13 -10.00 -6.50
N LEU A 186 -14.78 -9.08 -5.61
CA LEU A 186 -13.47 -8.43 -5.57
C LEU A 186 -12.70 -8.96 -4.38
N LEU A 187 -11.46 -9.38 -4.58
CA LEU A 187 -10.58 -9.96 -3.56
C LEU A 187 -9.17 -9.42 -3.74
N SER A 188 -8.45 -9.23 -2.64
CA SER A 188 -7.04 -8.86 -2.64
C SER A 188 -6.34 -9.38 -1.39
N THR A 189 -5.04 -9.56 -1.52
CA THR A 189 -4.08 -9.76 -0.44
C THR A 189 -2.79 -9.07 -0.86
N PHE A 190 -2.02 -8.58 0.11
CA PHE A 190 -0.67 -8.06 -0.14
C PHE A 190 0.26 -8.52 0.98
N ASP A 191 1.26 -9.32 0.63
CA ASP A 191 2.24 -9.88 1.56
C ASP A 191 3.70 -9.63 1.13
N GLY A 192 3.93 -9.23 -0.12
CA GLY A 192 5.18 -8.67 -0.64
C GLY A 192 5.69 -9.26 -1.94
#